data_AF-A0A949WAC9-F1
#
_entry.id   AF-A0A949WAC9-F1
#
_cell.length_a   1.000
_cell.length_b   1.000
_cell.length_c   1.000
_cell.angle_alpha   90.00
_cell.angle_beta   90.00
_cell.angle_gamma   90.00
#
_symmetry.space_group_name_H-M   'P 1'
#
loop_
_entity.id
_entity.type
_entity.pdbx_description
1 polymer ?
#
loop_
_entity_poly.entity_id
_entity_poly.type
_entity_poly.pdbx_seq_one_letter_code
_entity_poly.pdbx_strand_id
1 'polypeptide(L)'
;MFKKYLLLTFENIQKFKKMKKITIAVVSVLMLAGCGDMASVMEQVNTVTGNTTPALTNDEVIRGLREALTVGTNNSSSLTSKLDGFYKNPEIFIPFPAEAIKVKEKVEQLGMKKQVDEFVMTLNRAAETATAEAAPIFINAIKEMTIADGFAILKGNDNAATQYLRDKTTAQLKIKFNPIVKNAIQKVEVTKYWNPVINTYNKVPFVEPMNPDLEDYVTTKAMDGLFLMIAKEESKIRKDPMARVTDLLKKVFK
;
A
#
# COMPACT_ATOMS: atom_id res chain seq x y z
N MET A 1 -62.60 -46.37 55.27
CA MET A 1 -62.30 -45.20 54.41
C MET A 1 -60.81 -45.09 54.05
N PHE A 2 -59.87 -45.28 55.00
CA PHE A 2 -58.41 -45.19 54.77
C PHE A 2 -57.84 -46.16 53.71
N LYS A 3 -58.36 -47.40 53.65
CA LYS A 3 -57.88 -48.44 52.70
C LYS A 3 -58.13 -48.09 51.23
N LYS A 4 -59.17 -47.30 50.93
CA LYS A 4 -59.56 -46.90 49.56
C LYS A 4 -58.69 -45.74 49.06
N TYR A 5 -58.31 -44.82 49.94
CA TYR A 5 -57.37 -43.73 49.64
C TYR A 5 -55.95 -44.25 49.37
N LEU A 6 -55.49 -45.23 50.15
CA LEU A 6 -54.15 -45.81 50.01
C LEU A 6 -53.98 -46.60 48.69
N LEU A 7 -55.05 -47.28 48.24
CA LEU A 7 -55.11 -47.97 46.94
C LEU A 7 -55.08 -46.99 45.75
N LEU A 8 -55.84 -45.88 45.81
CA LEU A 8 -55.85 -44.84 44.78
C LEU A 8 -54.49 -44.13 44.64
N THR A 9 -53.77 -43.91 45.74
CA THR A 9 -52.42 -43.35 45.71
C THR A 9 -51.39 -44.33 45.13
N PHE A 10 -51.54 -45.63 45.39
CA PHE A 10 -50.62 -46.65 44.87
C PHE A 10 -50.78 -46.86 43.36
N GLU A 11 -52.02 -46.87 42.84
CA GLU A 11 -52.28 -47.00 41.40
C GLU A 11 -51.73 -45.80 40.60
N ASN A 12 -51.87 -44.57 41.12
CA ASN A 12 -51.34 -43.37 40.45
C ASN A 12 -49.81 -43.33 40.44
N ILE A 13 -49.14 -43.78 41.50
CA ILE A 13 -47.67 -43.88 41.54
C ILE A 13 -47.14 -44.94 40.57
N GLN A 14 -47.84 -46.07 40.41
CA GLN A 14 -47.49 -47.09 39.42
C GLN A 14 -47.71 -46.59 37.97
N LYS A 15 -48.80 -45.86 37.70
CA LYS A 15 -49.03 -45.20 36.40
C LYS A 15 -47.95 -44.17 36.07
N PHE A 16 -47.53 -43.36 37.05
CA PHE A 16 -46.48 -42.35 36.85
C PHE A 16 -45.09 -42.96 36.59
N LYS A 17 -44.74 -44.07 37.27
CA LYS A 17 -43.52 -44.85 36.99
C LYS A 17 -43.57 -45.53 35.60
N LYS A 18 -44.74 -46.01 35.16
CA LYS A 18 -44.92 -46.62 33.84
C LYS A 18 -44.86 -45.59 32.71
N MET A 19 -45.40 -44.38 32.90
CA MET A 19 -45.25 -43.25 31.98
C MET A 19 -43.79 -42.80 31.85
N LYS A 20 -43.03 -42.59 32.94
CA LYS A 20 -41.60 -42.23 32.85
C LYS A 20 -40.74 -43.28 32.13
N LYS A 21 -41.04 -44.57 32.30
CA LYS A 21 -40.35 -45.65 31.57
C LYS A 21 -40.68 -45.66 30.07
N ILE A 22 -41.91 -45.29 29.69
CA ILE A 22 -42.32 -45.16 28.29
C ILE A 22 -41.72 -43.89 27.66
N THR A 23 -41.62 -42.77 28.38
CA THR A 23 -40.98 -41.55 27.87
C THR A 23 -39.46 -41.71 27.71
N ILE A 24 -38.80 -42.49 28.56
CA ILE A 24 -37.35 -42.78 28.43
C ILE A 24 -37.08 -43.82 27.32
N ALA A 25 -37.99 -44.78 27.09
CA ALA A 25 -37.84 -45.73 25.98
C ALA A 25 -38.10 -45.11 24.59
N VAL A 26 -38.96 -44.09 24.48
CA VAL A 26 -39.24 -43.42 23.20
C VAL A 26 -38.15 -42.41 22.81
N VAL A 27 -37.37 -41.88 23.77
CA VAL A 27 -36.22 -41.00 23.50
C VAL A 27 -34.94 -41.80 23.21
N SER A 28 -34.84 -43.07 23.63
CA SER A 28 -33.69 -43.94 23.34
C SER A 28 -33.84 -44.84 22.10
N VAL A 29 -34.99 -44.79 21.40
CA VAL A 29 -35.22 -45.52 20.13
C VAL A 29 -35.21 -44.58 18.91
N LEU A 30 -34.88 -43.29 19.11
CA LEU A 30 -34.67 -42.32 18.03
C LEU A 30 -33.18 -42.12 17.66
N MET A 31 -32.33 -43.14 17.86
CA MET A 31 -30.89 -43.07 17.56
C MET A 31 -30.30 -44.26 16.78
N LEU A 32 -31.11 -45.13 16.14
CA LEU A 32 -30.57 -46.30 15.41
C LEU A 32 -31.20 -46.58 14.03
N ALA A 33 -31.66 -45.53 13.32
CA ALA A 33 -31.94 -45.63 11.88
C ALA A 33 -31.39 -44.38 11.18
N GLY A 34 -30.09 -44.43 10.87
CA GLY A 34 -29.37 -43.34 10.21
C GLY A 34 -27.90 -43.67 10.01
N CYS A 35 -27.60 -44.90 9.55
CA CYS A 35 -26.26 -45.30 9.15
C CYS A 35 -26.35 -45.89 7.74
N GLY A 36 -26.06 -45.04 6.77
CA GLY A 36 -26.19 -45.26 5.33
C GLY A 36 -26.46 -43.88 4.74
N ASP A 37 -25.47 -43.30 4.06
CA ASP A 37 -25.45 -41.96 3.44
C ASP A 37 -24.89 -40.77 4.25
N MET A 38 -23.93 -41.00 5.15
CA MET A 38 -23.04 -39.92 5.66
C MET A 38 -21.89 -39.53 4.70
N ALA A 39 -21.93 -39.98 3.43
CA ALA A 39 -21.01 -39.52 2.40
C ALA A 39 -21.60 -38.39 1.53
N SER A 40 -22.93 -38.32 1.38
CA SER A 40 -23.61 -37.30 0.57
C SER A 40 -24.09 -36.08 1.39
N VAL A 41 -24.23 -36.21 2.71
CA VAL A 41 -24.61 -35.09 3.59
C VAL A 41 -23.43 -34.14 3.85
N MET A 42 -22.19 -34.62 3.74
CA MET A 42 -21.00 -33.75 3.83
C MET A 42 -20.88 -32.81 2.60
N GLU A 43 -21.53 -33.15 1.49
CA GLU A 43 -21.53 -32.33 0.27
C GLU A 43 -22.69 -31.30 0.24
N GLN A 44 -23.76 -31.52 1.02
CA GLN A 44 -24.90 -30.57 1.14
C GLN A 44 -24.86 -29.65 2.38
N VAL A 45 -23.97 -29.89 3.35
CA VAL A 45 -23.79 -28.94 4.48
C VAL A 45 -23.00 -27.68 4.06
N ASN A 46 -22.27 -27.74 2.93
CA ASN A 46 -21.62 -26.57 2.32
C ASN A 46 -22.60 -25.60 1.62
N THR A 47 -23.87 -25.97 1.44
CA THR A 47 -24.83 -25.15 0.66
C THR A 47 -25.91 -24.47 1.50
N VAL A 48 -26.01 -24.71 2.82
CA VAL A 48 -27.12 -24.18 3.65
C VAL A 48 -26.68 -23.41 4.91
N THR A 49 -25.37 -23.32 5.20
CA THR A 49 -24.85 -22.49 6.31
C THR A 49 -23.87 -21.47 5.74
N GLY A 50 -24.24 -20.19 5.78
CA GLY A 50 -23.73 -19.16 4.88
C GLY A 50 -22.22 -18.94 4.87
N ASN A 51 -21.68 -18.71 3.66
CA ASN A 51 -20.53 -17.85 3.33
C ASN A 51 -19.44 -17.63 4.39
N THR A 52 -19.00 -18.65 5.12
CA THR A 52 -17.74 -18.57 5.87
C THR A 52 -16.61 -18.82 4.89
N THR A 53 -16.18 -17.76 4.21
CA THR A 53 -14.88 -17.75 3.53
C THR A 53 -13.84 -18.22 4.56
N PRO A 54 -13.02 -19.26 4.28
CA PRO A 54 -11.98 -19.68 5.21
C PRO A 54 -11.15 -18.47 5.66
N ALA A 55 -10.92 -18.34 6.96
CA ALA A 55 -10.06 -17.29 7.49
C ALA A 55 -8.69 -17.39 6.83
N LEU A 56 -8.18 -16.27 6.31
CA LEU A 56 -6.89 -16.26 5.63
C LEU A 56 -5.78 -16.71 6.59
N THR A 57 -4.88 -17.53 6.08
CA THR A 57 -3.61 -17.80 6.76
C THR A 57 -2.74 -16.55 6.77
N ASN A 58 -1.85 -16.44 7.77
CA ASN A 58 -0.88 -15.33 7.83
C ASN A 58 -0.07 -15.21 6.52
N ASP A 59 0.31 -16.34 5.91
CA ASP A 59 1.06 -16.36 4.66
C ASP A 59 0.25 -15.87 3.45
N GLU A 60 -1.05 -16.14 3.40
CA GLU A 60 -1.94 -15.56 2.38
C GLU A 60 -2.06 -14.05 2.54
N VAL A 61 -2.23 -13.57 3.78
CA VAL A 61 -2.33 -12.14 4.07
C VAL A 61 -1.07 -11.40 3.60
N ILE A 62 0.10 -11.93 3.95
CA ILE A 62 1.39 -11.32 3.62
C ILE A 62 1.65 -11.39 2.10
N ARG A 63 1.32 -12.50 1.43
CA ARG A 63 1.43 -12.58 -0.03
C ARG A 63 0.55 -11.54 -0.73
N GLY A 64 -0.69 -11.36 -0.26
CA GLY A 64 -1.59 -10.34 -0.77
C GLY A 64 -1.01 -8.94 -0.60
N LEU A 65 -0.53 -8.62 0.60
CA LEU A 65 0.10 -7.32 0.84
C LEU A 65 1.29 -7.07 -0.08
N ARG A 66 2.19 -8.05 -0.25
CA ARG A 66 3.36 -7.92 -1.15
C ARG A 66 2.93 -7.71 -2.60
N GLU A 67 1.89 -8.41 -3.06
CA GLU A 67 1.31 -8.22 -4.39
C GLU A 67 0.79 -6.79 -4.57
N ALA A 68 0.01 -6.27 -3.60
CA ALA A 68 -0.49 -4.89 -3.62
C ALA A 68 0.64 -3.88 -3.74
N LEU A 69 1.69 -4.04 -2.94
CA LEU A 69 2.83 -3.14 -2.94
C LEU A 69 3.63 -3.23 -4.23
N THR A 70 3.75 -4.43 -4.80
CA THR A 70 4.40 -4.62 -6.11
C THR A 70 3.64 -3.88 -7.19
N VAL A 71 2.31 -3.99 -7.22
CA VAL A 71 1.47 -3.25 -8.17
C VAL A 71 1.58 -1.74 -7.95
N GLY A 72 1.44 -1.26 -6.70
CA GLY A 72 1.48 0.17 -6.39
C GLY A 72 2.82 0.82 -6.72
N THR A 73 3.93 0.12 -6.44
CA THR A 73 5.29 0.60 -6.77
C THR A 73 5.53 0.60 -8.28
N ASN A 74 5.11 -0.43 -9.02
CA ASN A 74 5.20 -0.46 -10.48
C ASN A 74 4.36 0.65 -11.13
N ASN A 75 3.11 0.83 -10.69
CA ASN A 75 2.24 1.90 -11.18
C ASN A 75 2.87 3.28 -10.93
N SER A 76 3.39 3.49 -9.73
CA SER A 76 4.02 4.76 -9.34
C SER A 76 5.28 5.02 -10.18
N SER A 77 6.21 4.06 -10.25
CA SER A 77 7.42 4.20 -11.05
C SER A 77 7.12 4.43 -12.53
N SER A 78 6.16 3.70 -13.12
CA SER A 78 5.73 3.87 -14.51
C SER A 78 5.11 5.25 -14.75
N LEU A 79 4.27 5.72 -13.82
CA LEU A 79 3.65 7.04 -13.89
C LEU A 79 4.68 8.15 -13.82
N THR A 80 5.67 8.05 -12.92
CA THR A 80 6.67 9.08 -12.72
C THR A 80 7.76 9.06 -13.78
N SER A 81 8.06 7.91 -14.38
CA SER A 81 9.14 7.77 -15.36
C SER A 81 8.75 8.08 -16.80
N LYS A 82 7.45 8.17 -17.08
CA LYS A 82 6.96 8.49 -18.44
C LYS A 82 7.29 9.94 -18.80
N LEU A 83 7.30 10.21 -20.10
CA LEU A 83 7.32 11.58 -20.61
C LEU A 83 6.15 12.37 -20.00
N ASP A 84 6.48 13.51 -19.39
CA ASP A 84 5.56 14.41 -18.69
C ASP A 84 4.99 13.85 -17.38
N GLY A 85 5.56 12.74 -16.88
CA GLY A 85 5.24 12.16 -15.59
C GLY A 85 5.51 13.11 -14.43
N PHE A 86 6.57 13.91 -14.52
CA PHE A 86 6.85 15.03 -13.61
C PHE A 86 6.42 16.36 -14.22
N TYR A 87 6.84 16.66 -15.45
CA TYR A 87 6.75 18.03 -15.98
C TYR A 87 5.32 18.55 -16.11
N LYS A 88 4.33 17.69 -16.36
CA LYS A 88 2.91 18.07 -16.43
C LYS A 88 2.09 17.58 -15.24
N ASN A 89 2.72 17.02 -14.21
CA ASN A 89 2.03 16.57 -13.01
C ASN A 89 2.22 17.59 -11.89
N PRO A 90 1.21 18.42 -11.56
CA PRO A 90 1.36 19.50 -10.60
C PRO A 90 1.68 19.02 -9.17
N GLU A 91 1.40 17.76 -8.84
CA GLU A 91 1.66 17.21 -7.50
C GLU A 91 3.14 16.87 -7.26
N ILE A 92 3.88 16.57 -8.33
CA ILE A 92 5.29 16.17 -8.24
C ILE A 92 6.21 17.00 -9.12
N PHE A 93 5.67 17.98 -9.84
CA PHE A 93 6.42 18.94 -10.63
C PHE A 93 7.57 19.50 -9.81
N ILE A 94 8.77 19.47 -10.38
CA ILE A 94 9.96 20.04 -9.76
C ILE A 94 10.03 21.50 -10.18
N PRO A 95 9.73 22.44 -9.26
CA PRO A 95 9.82 23.85 -9.59
C PRO A 95 11.28 24.28 -9.63
N PHE A 96 11.49 25.48 -10.14
CA PHE A 96 12.73 26.21 -9.90
C PHE A 96 13.02 26.25 -8.38
N PRO A 97 14.26 26.01 -7.94
CA PRO A 97 14.59 26.00 -6.51
C PRO A 97 14.10 27.28 -5.81
N ALA A 98 13.45 27.13 -4.65
CA ALA A 98 12.76 28.22 -3.97
C ALA A 98 13.75 29.32 -3.54
N GLU A 99 14.93 28.88 -3.11
CA GLU A 99 16.08 29.71 -2.79
C GLU A 99 16.52 30.59 -3.98
N ALA A 100 16.18 30.20 -5.22
CA ALA A 100 16.69 30.80 -6.44
C ALA A 100 15.65 31.64 -7.22
N ILE A 101 14.46 31.84 -6.66
CA ILE A 101 13.36 32.53 -7.36
C ILE A 101 13.74 33.97 -7.74
N LYS A 102 14.46 34.71 -6.89
CA LYS A 102 14.93 36.07 -7.22
C LYS A 102 15.87 36.10 -8.43
N VAL A 103 16.73 35.08 -8.56
CA VAL A 103 17.63 34.92 -9.71
C VAL A 103 16.81 34.65 -10.97
N LYS A 104 15.85 33.71 -10.88
CA LYS A 104 14.91 33.42 -11.97
C LYS A 104 14.22 34.69 -12.48
N GLU A 105 13.61 35.47 -11.58
CA GLU A 105 12.89 36.69 -11.93
C GLU A 105 13.79 37.70 -12.65
N LYS A 106 15.03 37.87 -12.17
CA LYS A 106 15.99 38.78 -12.81
C LYS A 106 16.38 38.31 -14.21
N VAL A 107 16.63 37.01 -14.38
CA VAL A 107 16.97 36.40 -15.68
C VAL A 107 15.78 36.51 -16.66
N GLU A 108 14.55 36.35 -16.18
CA GLU A 108 13.34 36.56 -16.97
C GLU A 108 13.18 38.02 -17.40
N GLN A 109 13.42 38.99 -16.51
CA GLN A 109 13.41 40.43 -16.83
C GLN A 109 14.44 40.83 -17.88
N LEU A 110 15.54 40.08 -17.99
CA LEU A 110 16.56 40.25 -19.02
C LEU A 110 16.19 39.59 -20.37
N GLY A 111 14.97 39.07 -20.50
CA GLY A 111 14.46 38.45 -21.74
C GLY A 111 14.82 36.96 -21.89
N MET A 112 15.38 36.33 -20.87
CA MET A 112 15.84 34.93 -20.92
C MET A 112 14.82 33.92 -20.37
N LYS A 113 13.52 34.22 -20.52
CA LYS A 113 12.44 33.36 -20.01
C LYS A 113 12.50 31.95 -20.60
N LYS A 114 12.81 31.82 -21.90
CA LYS A 114 12.89 30.52 -22.58
C LYS A 114 13.93 29.60 -21.93
N GLN A 115 15.08 30.14 -21.56
CA GLN A 115 16.16 29.41 -20.90
C GLN A 115 15.75 28.94 -19.51
N VAL A 116 15.00 29.77 -18.77
CA VAL A 116 14.43 29.39 -17.48
C VAL A 116 13.42 28.24 -17.65
N ASP A 117 12.53 28.32 -18.64
CA ASP A 117 11.56 27.25 -18.92
C ASP A 117 12.26 25.94 -19.31
N GLU A 118 13.29 26.01 -20.18
CA GLU A 118 14.12 24.86 -20.58
C GLU A 118 14.88 24.26 -19.40
N PHE A 119 15.39 25.09 -18.49
CA PHE A 119 16.03 24.64 -17.27
C PHE A 119 15.06 23.84 -16.40
N VAL A 120 13.87 24.39 -16.10
CA VAL A 120 12.85 23.70 -15.29
C VAL A 120 12.40 22.41 -15.95
N MET A 121 12.18 22.42 -17.27
CA MET A 121 11.87 21.21 -18.01
C MET A 121 12.97 20.16 -17.84
N THR A 122 14.24 20.55 -17.91
CA THR A 122 15.39 19.65 -17.71
C THR A 122 15.39 18.99 -16.34
N LEU A 123 15.09 19.73 -15.27
CA LEU A 123 15.01 19.16 -13.92
C LEU A 123 13.95 18.05 -13.85
N ASN A 124 12.78 18.30 -14.45
CA ASN A 124 11.69 17.34 -14.49
C ASN A 124 12.02 16.13 -15.37
N ARG A 125 12.66 16.33 -16.53
CA ARG A 125 13.14 15.21 -17.38
C ARG A 125 14.19 14.36 -16.68
N ALA A 126 15.07 14.97 -15.90
CA ALA A 126 16.05 14.26 -15.11
C ALA A 126 15.38 13.35 -14.05
N ALA A 127 14.34 13.84 -13.39
CA ALA A 127 13.55 13.05 -12.45
C ALA A 127 12.75 11.91 -13.12
N GLU A 128 12.12 12.18 -14.28
CA GLU A 128 11.45 11.14 -15.09
C GLU A 128 12.44 10.02 -15.44
N THR A 129 13.63 10.39 -15.92
CA THR A 129 14.67 9.41 -16.28
C THR A 129 15.17 8.63 -15.06
N ALA A 130 15.40 9.29 -13.92
CA ALA A 130 15.89 8.64 -12.71
C ALA A 130 14.88 7.64 -12.13
N THR A 131 13.60 8.03 -12.07
CA THR A 131 12.55 7.19 -11.47
C THR A 131 12.22 5.92 -12.27
N ALA A 132 12.66 5.83 -13.54
CA ALA A 132 12.59 4.61 -14.34
C ALA A 132 13.33 3.42 -13.68
N GLU A 133 14.36 3.70 -12.89
CA GLU A 133 15.20 2.68 -12.24
C GLU A 133 14.69 2.25 -10.85
N ALA A 134 13.56 2.79 -10.40
CA ALA A 134 13.11 2.60 -9.03
C ALA A 134 12.44 1.25 -8.76
N ALA A 135 11.67 0.74 -9.73
CA ALA A 135 10.84 -0.45 -9.55
C ALA A 135 11.62 -1.68 -9.04
N PRO A 136 12.81 -2.03 -9.59
CA PRO A 136 13.59 -3.16 -9.08
C PRO A 136 14.00 -3.01 -7.61
N ILE A 137 14.30 -1.79 -7.15
CA ILE A 137 14.71 -1.51 -5.76
C ILE A 137 13.54 -1.75 -4.82
N PHE A 138 12.34 -1.27 -5.16
CA PHE A 138 11.14 -1.53 -4.37
C PHE A 138 10.76 -3.02 -4.35
N ILE A 139 10.80 -3.69 -5.50
CA ILE A 139 10.48 -5.12 -5.59
C ILE A 139 11.41 -5.94 -4.70
N ASN A 140 12.70 -5.61 -4.66
CA ASN A 140 13.64 -6.28 -3.76
C ASN A 140 13.29 -6.04 -2.28
N ALA A 141 13.01 -4.80 -1.88
CA ALA A 141 12.59 -4.49 -0.50
C ALA A 141 11.26 -5.16 -0.09
N ILE A 142 10.34 -5.37 -1.04
CA ILE A 142 9.09 -6.10 -0.82
C ILE A 142 9.34 -7.60 -0.67
N LYS A 143 10.27 -8.17 -1.43
CA LYS A 143 10.67 -9.59 -1.29
C LYS A 143 11.32 -9.86 0.06
N GLU A 144 12.10 -8.90 0.57
CA GLU A 144 12.77 -8.99 1.87
C GLU A 144 11.84 -8.71 3.07
N MET A 145 10.60 -8.25 2.83
CA MET A 145 9.62 -7.98 3.87
C MET A 145 9.34 -9.22 4.72
N THR A 146 9.44 -9.11 6.04
CA THR A 146 9.10 -10.21 6.94
C THR A 146 7.59 -10.30 7.19
N ILE A 147 7.13 -11.40 7.80
CA ILE A 147 5.73 -11.53 8.24
C ILE A 147 5.40 -10.44 9.27
N ALA A 148 6.32 -10.11 10.17
CA ALA A 148 6.13 -9.07 11.18
C ALA A 148 5.97 -7.69 10.53
N ASP A 149 6.80 -7.36 9.54
CA ASP A 149 6.69 -6.10 8.78
C ASP A 149 5.34 -5.99 8.08
N GLY A 150 4.88 -7.07 7.43
CA GLY A 150 3.60 -7.03 6.74
C GLY A 150 2.41 -6.85 7.68
N PHE A 151 2.45 -7.45 8.88
CA PHE A 151 1.42 -7.17 9.90
C PHE A 151 1.50 -5.76 10.47
N ALA A 152 2.72 -5.21 10.64
CA ALA A 152 2.90 -3.83 11.06
C ALA A 152 2.33 -2.85 10.03
N ILE A 153 2.49 -3.14 8.74
CA ILE A 153 1.89 -2.36 7.65
C ILE A 153 0.37 -2.48 7.65
N LEU A 154 -0.17 -3.70 7.76
CA LEU A 154 -1.62 -3.95 7.72
C LEU A 154 -2.35 -3.24 8.87
N LYS A 155 -1.77 -3.28 10.08
CA LYS A 155 -2.33 -2.66 11.30
C LYS A 155 -1.91 -1.21 11.50
N GLY A 156 -0.95 -0.73 10.72
CA GLY A 156 -0.42 0.62 10.80
C GLY A 156 -1.33 1.66 10.17
N ASN A 157 -0.89 2.91 10.23
CA ASN A 157 -1.58 4.06 9.64
C ASN A 157 -1.74 3.93 8.11
N ASP A 158 -2.55 4.81 7.53
CA ASP A 158 -2.86 4.86 6.08
C ASP A 158 -1.63 4.88 5.14
N ASN A 159 -0.46 5.27 5.64
CA ASN A 159 0.80 5.37 4.89
C ASN A 159 1.89 4.37 5.35
N ALA A 160 1.53 3.36 6.15
CA ALA A 160 2.51 2.47 6.78
C ALA A 160 3.39 1.74 5.75
N ALA A 161 2.83 1.35 4.61
CA ALA A 161 3.61 0.66 3.58
C ALA A 161 4.55 1.62 2.85
N THR A 162 4.11 2.85 2.60
CA THR A 162 4.94 3.91 2.04
C THR A 162 6.13 4.21 2.94
N GLN A 163 5.91 4.30 4.25
CA GLN A 163 7.00 4.53 5.22
C GLN A 163 7.99 3.38 5.23
N TYR A 164 7.49 2.14 5.28
CA TYR A 164 8.36 0.95 5.16
C TYR A 164 9.24 1.01 3.91
N LEU A 165 8.64 1.29 2.74
CA LEU A 165 9.40 1.38 1.49
C LEU A 165 10.40 2.53 1.53
N ARG A 166 10.01 3.70 2.04
CA ARG A 166 10.90 4.85 2.19
C ARG A 166 12.13 4.50 3.03
N ASP A 167 11.92 3.91 4.20
CA ASP A 167 13.00 3.52 5.12
C ASP A 167 13.94 2.48 4.49
N LYS A 168 13.39 1.50 3.77
CA LYS A 168 14.19 0.41 3.18
C LYS A 168 14.91 0.78 1.90
N THR A 169 14.43 1.78 1.15
CA THR A 169 14.91 2.02 -0.22
C THR A 169 15.57 3.37 -0.44
N THR A 170 15.36 4.38 0.41
CA THR A 170 15.86 5.75 0.17
C THR A 170 17.35 5.81 -0.14
N ALA A 171 18.18 5.09 0.61
CA ALA A 171 19.63 5.07 0.39
C ALA A 171 20.00 4.50 -0.99
N GLN A 172 19.38 3.38 -1.37
CA GLN A 172 19.63 2.73 -2.67
C GLN A 172 19.11 3.57 -3.84
N LEU A 173 17.93 4.18 -3.67
CA LEU A 173 17.36 5.11 -4.66
C LEU A 173 18.29 6.30 -4.86
N LYS A 174 18.79 6.93 -3.79
CA LYS A 174 19.71 8.07 -3.90
C LYS A 174 21.00 7.70 -4.62
N ILE A 175 21.60 6.54 -4.30
CA ILE A 175 22.80 6.02 -4.99
C ILE A 175 22.52 5.81 -6.48
N LYS A 176 21.35 5.26 -6.83
CA LYS A 176 20.99 4.95 -8.22
C LYS A 176 20.60 6.20 -9.02
N PHE A 177 19.88 7.13 -8.41
CA PHE A 177 19.33 8.32 -9.07
C PHE A 177 20.39 9.39 -9.32
N ASN A 178 21.27 9.65 -8.34
CA ASN A 178 22.29 10.71 -8.45
C ASN A 178 23.07 10.72 -9.78
N PRO A 179 23.71 9.61 -10.22
CA PRO A 179 24.45 9.63 -11.48
C PRO A 179 23.56 9.86 -12.71
N ILE A 180 22.29 9.43 -12.67
CA ILE A 180 21.33 9.62 -13.78
C ILE A 180 20.91 11.08 -13.85
N VAL A 181 20.55 11.67 -12.71
CA VAL A 181 20.20 13.08 -12.57
C VAL A 181 21.36 13.96 -13.01
N LYS A 182 22.56 13.69 -12.51
CA LYS A 182 23.81 14.37 -12.92
C LYS A 182 23.97 14.36 -14.44
N ASN A 183 23.91 13.18 -15.05
CA ASN A 183 24.08 13.02 -16.50
C ASN A 183 22.96 13.72 -17.30
N ALA A 184 21.72 13.72 -16.81
CA ALA A 184 20.60 14.38 -17.48
C ALA A 184 20.73 15.91 -17.43
N ILE A 185 21.09 16.46 -16.27
CA ILE A 185 21.30 17.89 -16.07
C ILE A 185 22.48 18.38 -16.92
N GLN A 186 23.61 17.64 -16.94
CA GLN A 186 24.80 18.02 -17.70
C GLN A 186 24.62 18.08 -19.22
N LYS A 187 23.63 17.37 -19.77
CA LYS A 187 23.31 17.38 -21.22
C LYS A 187 22.74 18.72 -21.69
N VAL A 188 22.19 19.53 -20.79
CA VAL A 188 21.54 20.80 -21.14
C VAL A 188 22.45 21.96 -20.77
N GLU A 189 22.80 22.78 -21.76
CA GLU A 189 23.80 23.84 -21.57
C GLU A 189 23.42 24.86 -20.51
N VAL A 190 22.12 25.11 -20.31
CA VAL A 190 21.61 26.09 -19.34
C VAL A 190 22.02 25.72 -17.90
N THR A 191 22.17 24.43 -17.59
CA THR A 191 22.52 23.97 -16.24
C THR A 191 24.00 24.23 -15.92
N LYS A 192 24.87 24.35 -16.94
CA LYS A 192 26.31 24.69 -16.76
C LYS A 192 26.49 26.06 -16.10
N TYR A 193 25.52 26.96 -16.29
CA TYR A 193 25.55 28.31 -15.73
C TYR A 193 25.00 28.40 -14.30
N TRP A 194 24.38 27.33 -13.78
CA TRP A 194 23.80 27.32 -12.43
C TRP A 194 24.85 27.64 -11.35
N ASN A 195 25.88 26.80 -11.22
CA ASN A 195 26.91 26.98 -10.19
C ASN A 195 27.60 28.36 -10.26
N PRO A 196 28.06 28.85 -11.43
CA PRO A 196 28.62 30.19 -11.53
C PRO A 196 27.66 31.32 -11.11
N VAL A 197 26.39 31.24 -11.51
CA VAL A 197 25.37 32.25 -11.18
C VAL A 197 25.07 32.24 -9.69
N ILE A 198 24.81 31.07 -9.10
CA ILE A 198 24.51 30.93 -7.68
C ILE A 198 25.72 31.32 -6.82
N ASN A 199 26.94 30.91 -7.18
CA ASN A 199 28.16 31.31 -6.46
C ASN A 199 28.43 32.81 -6.54
N THR A 200 28.02 33.47 -7.63
CA THR A 200 28.12 34.93 -7.75
C THR A 200 27.04 35.62 -6.92
N TYR A 201 25.81 35.10 -6.93
CA TYR A 201 24.72 35.58 -6.08
C TYR A 201 25.10 35.50 -4.60
N ASN A 202 25.64 34.36 -4.15
CA ASN A 202 26.07 34.14 -2.77
C ASN A 202 27.22 35.07 -2.31
N LYS A 203 27.88 35.81 -3.22
CA LYS A 203 28.89 36.83 -2.88
C LYS A 203 28.30 38.21 -2.63
N VAL A 204 27.02 38.44 -2.94
CA VAL A 204 26.36 39.72 -2.70
C VAL A 204 26.14 39.90 -1.20
N PRO A 205 26.63 41.00 -0.57
CA PRO A 205 26.37 41.24 0.85
C PRO A 205 24.86 41.34 1.15
N PHE A 206 24.44 40.83 2.31
CA PHE A 206 23.05 40.90 2.81
C PHE A 206 22.00 40.07 2.04
N VAL A 207 22.41 39.10 1.20
CA VAL A 207 21.48 38.09 0.63
C VAL A 207 21.54 36.78 1.41
N GLU A 208 20.46 36.00 1.38
CA GLU A 208 20.43 34.66 1.98
C GLU A 208 21.25 33.68 1.11
N PRO A 209 22.20 32.93 1.71
CA PRO A 209 23.00 31.95 0.97
C PRO A 209 22.15 30.83 0.39
N MET A 210 22.43 30.47 -0.86
CA MET A 210 21.70 29.43 -1.58
C MET A 210 22.53 28.15 -1.74
N ASN A 211 21.87 26.99 -1.78
CA ASN A 211 22.51 25.71 -2.07
C ASN A 211 22.86 25.61 -3.57
N PRO A 212 24.14 25.45 -3.94
CA PRO A 212 24.52 25.29 -5.33
C PRO A 212 24.24 23.88 -5.88
N ASP A 213 23.98 22.88 -5.02
CA ASP A 213 23.86 21.48 -5.47
C ASP A 213 22.49 21.17 -6.10
N LEU A 214 22.42 21.41 -7.41
CA LEU A 214 21.26 21.09 -8.23
C LEU A 214 21.02 19.58 -8.37
N GLU A 215 22.08 18.77 -8.31
CA GLU A 215 21.97 17.32 -8.44
C GLU A 215 21.23 16.74 -7.25
N ASP A 216 21.62 17.11 -6.02
CA ASP A 216 20.96 16.67 -4.80
C ASP A 216 19.52 17.19 -4.69
N TYR A 217 19.26 18.44 -5.10
CA TYR A 217 17.91 19.00 -5.16
C TYR A 217 16.99 18.15 -6.04
N VAL A 218 17.39 17.87 -7.29
CA VAL A 218 16.56 17.12 -8.23
C VAL A 218 16.41 15.66 -7.79
N THR A 219 17.48 15.02 -7.31
CA THR A 219 17.39 13.64 -6.80
C THR A 219 16.42 13.55 -5.63
N THR A 220 16.48 14.47 -4.68
CA THR A 220 15.57 14.50 -3.52
C THR A 220 14.13 14.72 -3.95
N LYS A 221 13.88 15.69 -4.83
CA LYS A 221 12.54 15.94 -5.39
C LYS A 221 11.99 14.78 -6.20
N ALA A 222 12.83 14.07 -6.95
CA ALA A 222 12.44 12.88 -7.69
C ALA A 222 11.99 11.75 -6.74
N MET A 223 12.74 11.51 -5.66
CA MET A 223 12.35 10.53 -4.64
C MET A 223 11.06 10.94 -3.93
N ASP A 224 10.92 12.21 -3.53
CA ASP A 224 9.72 12.70 -2.85
C ASP A 224 8.47 12.56 -3.72
N GLY A 225 8.57 12.93 -5.01
CA GLY A 225 7.48 12.76 -5.95
C GLY A 225 7.10 11.28 -6.15
N LEU A 226 8.09 10.41 -6.27
CA LEU A 226 7.88 8.97 -6.39
C LEU A 226 7.18 8.39 -5.15
N PHE A 227 7.64 8.72 -3.94
CA PHE A 227 7.01 8.28 -2.70
C PHE A 227 5.60 8.87 -2.51
N LEU A 228 5.35 10.10 -2.98
CA LEU A 228 4.01 10.67 -2.99
C LEU A 228 3.07 9.84 -3.87
N MET A 229 3.51 9.42 -5.06
CA MET A 229 2.70 8.56 -5.93
C MET A 229 2.45 7.19 -5.30
N ILE A 230 3.45 6.60 -4.63
CA ILE A 230 3.29 5.35 -3.88
C ILE A 230 2.26 5.51 -2.75
N ALA A 231 2.31 6.60 -2.00
CA ALA A 231 1.33 6.90 -0.95
C ALA A 231 -0.09 6.99 -1.50
N LYS A 232 -0.26 7.55 -2.70
CA LYS A 232 -1.56 7.61 -3.37
C LYS A 232 -2.03 6.23 -3.80
N GLU A 233 -1.16 5.38 -4.35
CA GLU A 233 -1.50 3.99 -4.68
C GLU A 233 -1.86 3.19 -3.42
N GLU A 234 -1.10 3.33 -2.32
CA GLU A 234 -1.43 2.72 -1.03
C GLU A 234 -2.82 3.18 -0.54
N SER A 235 -3.07 4.48 -0.55
CA SER A 235 -4.37 5.03 -0.11
C SER A 235 -5.52 4.51 -0.98
N LYS A 236 -5.32 4.33 -2.29
CA LYS A 236 -6.34 3.74 -3.18
C LYS A 236 -6.62 2.29 -2.79
N ILE A 237 -5.59 1.47 -2.60
CA ILE A 237 -5.73 0.05 -2.24
C ILE A 237 -6.46 -0.11 -0.89
N ARG A 238 -6.14 0.76 0.09
CA ARG A 238 -6.80 0.75 1.40
C ARG A 238 -8.28 1.15 1.32
N LYS A 239 -8.61 2.22 0.59
CA LYS A 239 -9.95 2.85 0.63
C LYS A 239 -10.92 2.33 -0.43
N ASP A 240 -10.42 1.90 -1.58
CA ASP A 240 -11.24 1.51 -2.73
C ASP A 240 -11.18 -0.01 -2.95
N PRO A 241 -12.27 -0.76 -2.67
CA PRO A 241 -12.35 -2.18 -3.00
C PRO A 241 -12.14 -2.50 -4.48
N MET A 242 -12.42 -1.57 -5.40
CA MET A 242 -12.20 -1.76 -6.84
C MET A 242 -10.72 -1.68 -7.22
N ALA A 243 -9.91 -0.95 -6.45
CA ALA A 243 -8.46 -0.91 -6.62
C ALA A 243 -7.78 -2.24 -6.19
N ARG A 244 -8.51 -3.12 -5.50
CA ARG A 244 -8.06 -4.45 -5.08
C ARG A 244 -8.31 -5.44 -6.21
N VAL A 245 -7.48 -5.35 -7.24
CA VAL A 245 -7.66 -6.08 -8.51
C VAL A 245 -7.54 -7.60 -8.38
N THR A 246 -6.98 -8.13 -7.29
CA THR A 246 -6.90 -9.58 -7.03
C THR A 246 -7.81 -10.00 -5.90
N ASP A 247 -8.32 -11.23 -5.96
CA ASP A 247 -9.19 -11.77 -4.92
C ASP A 247 -8.47 -11.91 -3.58
N LEU A 248 -7.14 -12.03 -3.61
CA LEU A 248 -6.30 -12.03 -2.41
C LEU A 248 -6.30 -10.63 -1.76
N LEU A 249 -6.14 -9.57 -2.55
CA LEU A 249 -6.20 -8.18 -2.04
C LEU A 249 -7.56 -7.82 -1.44
N LYS A 250 -8.65 -8.26 -2.08
CA LYS A 250 -10.02 -8.04 -1.56
C LYS A 250 -10.21 -8.68 -0.19
N LYS A 251 -9.64 -9.87 0.03
CA LYS A 251 -9.74 -10.59 1.30
C LYS A 251 -8.86 -9.98 2.40
N VAL A 252 -7.69 -9.42 2.05
CA VAL A 252 -6.74 -8.83 3.03
C VAL A 252 -7.24 -7.51 3.60
N PHE A 253 -7.79 -6.64 2.76
CA PHE A 253 -8.20 -5.28 3.16
C PHE A 253 -9.71 -5.16 3.42
N LYS A 254 -10.43 -6.29 3.53
CA LYS A 254 -11.88 -6.31 3.74
C LYS A 254 -12.29 -5.61 5.03
#